data_AF-A0A2T4Z6T3-F1
#
_entry.id   AF-A0A2T4Z6T3-F1
#
_cell.length_a   1.000
_cell.length_b   1.000
_cell.length_c   1.000
_cell.angle_alpha   90.00
_cell.angle_beta   90.00
_cell.angle_gamma   90.00
#
_symmetry.space_group_name_H-M   'P 1'
#
loop_
_entity.id
_entity.type
_entity.pdbx_description
1 polymer ?
#
loop_
_entity_poly.entity_id
_entity_poly.type
_entity_poly.pdbx_seq_one_letter_code
_entity_poly.pdbx_strand_id
1 'polypeptide(L)'
;MTAFEQMPNTHPQGQWLRRLLQGSRSILINVLLLTLPVVVIIQGMSLVRVWLYQEQDALYFHAYRDTATNSAFMVAILILCLFYIHSLRSGIRGWQESLRRFFFPLAVTIPLLAMVLDSYVMINEHEIVHSPFYSLGVERIHSWNDVQSISVSYAIGEEDELFNGTYSFHFQDGTSLEIWKSGGMNTQSLQTVDREAIKRGIPFYTSTPLSDQAVNMLKERGWTMEQQHFITELFQRPTNTP
;
A
#
# COMPACT_ATOMS: atom_id res chain seq x y z
N MET A 1 44.71 13.28 -68.70
CA MET A 1 43.31 12.85 -68.50
C MET A 1 43.22 12.23 -67.13
N THR A 2 42.81 13.02 -66.14
CA THR A 2 42.69 12.64 -64.73
C THR A 2 41.24 12.24 -64.47
N ALA A 3 41.01 10.96 -64.17
CA ALA A 3 39.71 10.46 -63.75
C ALA A 3 39.57 10.74 -62.24
N PHE A 4 38.71 11.69 -61.89
CA PHE A 4 38.30 11.93 -60.51
C PHE A 4 37.15 10.98 -60.19
N GLU A 5 37.43 9.92 -59.42
CA GLU A 5 36.42 9.06 -58.82
C GLU A 5 35.62 9.85 -57.78
N GLN A 6 34.36 10.17 -58.10
CA GLN A 6 33.41 10.68 -57.13
C GLN A 6 33.00 9.55 -56.18
N MET A 7 33.51 9.58 -54.95
CA MET A 7 33.02 8.70 -53.89
C MET A 7 31.58 9.09 -53.49
N PRO A 8 30.64 8.14 -53.45
CA PRO A 8 29.26 8.41 -53.07
C PRO A 8 29.17 8.71 -51.57
N ASN A 9 28.99 9.99 -51.26
CA ASN A 9 28.77 10.48 -49.91
C ASN A 9 27.34 10.13 -49.44
N THR A 10 27.14 8.89 -49.02
CA THR A 10 25.86 8.41 -48.47
C THR A 10 25.98 8.31 -46.96
N HIS A 11 25.79 9.42 -46.26
CA HIS A 11 25.70 9.41 -44.79
C HIS A 11 24.40 8.71 -44.34
N PRO A 12 24.47 7.50 -43.72
CA PRO A 12 23.28 6.76 -43.29
C PRO A 12 22.71 7.29 -41.97
N GLN A 13 23.35 8.31 -41.38
CA GLN A 13 23.10 8.75 -40.00
C GLN A 13 21.69 9.33 -39.78
N GLY A 14 21.03 9.86 -40.82
CA GLY A 14 19.68 10.43 -40.69
C GLY A 14 18.55 9.40 -40.60
N GLN A 15 18.72 8.19 -41.16
CA GLN A 15 17.65 7.19 -41.20
C GLN A 15 17.50 6.43 -39.88
N TRP A 16 18.60 6.20 -39.17
CA TRP A 16 18.58 5.56 -37.84
C TRP A 16 17.88 6.43 -36.79
N LEU A 17 18.14 7.75 -36.80
CA LEU A 17 17.50 8.69 -35.87
C LEU A 17 15.98 8.76 -36.08
N ARG A 18 15.51 8.74 -37.34
CA ARG A 18 14.06 8.73 -37.66
C ARG A 18 13.38 7.44 -37.21
N ARG A 19 14.02 6.27 -37.35
CA ARG A 19 13.49 4.99 -36.85
C ARG A 19 13.44 4.96 -35.31
N LEU A 20 14.44 5.53 -34.64
CA LEU A 20 14.41 5.69 -33.18
C LEU A 20 13.31 6.64 -32.70
N LEU A 21 13.14 7.79 -33.36
CA LEU A 21 12.07 8.74 -33.02
C LEU A 21 10.66 8.19 -33.30
N GLN A 22 10.49 7.41 -34.37
CA GLN A 22 9.22 6.74 -34.66
C GLN A 22 8.96 5.59 -33.68
N GLY A 23 9.99 4.82 -33.30
CA GLY A 23 9.90 3.79 -32.27
C GLY A 23 9.58 4.37 -30.89
N SER A 24 10.23 5.46 -30.49
CA SER A 24 10.04 6.09 -29.19
C SER A 24 8.66 6.73 -29.04
N ARG A 25 8.11 7.31 -30.11
CA ARG A 25 6.74 7.84 -30.11
C ARG A 25 5.69 6.74 -29.93
N SER A 26 5.90 5.57 -30.54
CA SER A 26 5.03 4.40 -30.31
C SER A 26 5.15 3.87 -28.89
N ILE A 27 6.37 3.79 -28.34
CA ILE A 27 6.60 3.36 -26.96
C ILE A 27 5.94 4.32 -25.96
N LEU A 28 6.10 5.63 -26.12
CA LEU A 28 5.49 6.63 -25.23
C LEU A 28 3.97 6.57 -25.24
N ILE A 29 3.36 6.45 -26.42
CA ILE A 29 1.90 6.32 -26.54
C ILE A 29 1.42 5.02 -25.88
N ASN A 30 2.15 3.92 -26.07
CA ASN A 30 1.83 2.64 -25.44
C ASN A 30 1.98 2.68 -23.92
N VAL A 31 3.03 3.32 -23.40
CA VAL A 31 3.23 3.52 -21.96
C VAL A 31 2.12 4.40 -21.39
N LEU A 32 1.76 5.49 -22.06
CA LEU A 32 0.69 6.37 -21.60
C LEU A 32 -0.67 5.66 -21.62
N LEU A 33 -0.97 4.89 -22.67
CA LEU A 33 -2.16 4.05 -22.73
C LEU A 33 -2.15 2.92 -21.68
N LEU A 34 -0.98 2.51 -21.19
CA LEU A 34 -0.80 1.48 -20.15
C LEU A 34 -1.02 2.06 -18.76
N THR A 35 -0.35 3.18 -18.46
CA THR A 35 -0.36 3.77 -17.13
C THR A 35 -1.66 4.51 -16.87
N LEU A 36 -2.27 5.12 -17.88
CA LEU A 36 -3.44 5.95 -17.69
C LEU A 36 -4.65 5.18 -17.13
N PRO A 37 -5.06 3.99 -17.63
CA PRO A 37 -6.16 3.23 -17.04
C PRO A 37 -5.86 2.76 -15.61
N VAL A 38 -4.64 2.30 -15.33
CA VAL A 38 -4.24 1.86 -13.99
C VAL A 38 -4.25 3.04 -13.02
N VAL A 39 -3.68 4.17 -13.42
CA VAL A 39 -3.72 5.41 -12.65
C VAL A 39 -5.16 5.88 -12.47
N VAL A 40 -6.00 5.83 -13.50
CA VAL A 40 -7.42 6.21 -13.41
C VAL A 40 -8.18 5.26 -12.48
N ILE A 41 -7.90 3.96 -12.47
CA ILE A 41 -8.53 3.01 -11.54
C ILE A 41 -8.06 3.27 -10.11
N ILE A 42 -6.76 3.41 -9.88
CA ILE A 42 -6.20 3.66 -8.54
C ILE A 42 -6.70 5.02 -8.00
N GLN A 43 -6.58 6.08 -8.80
CA GLN A 43 -7.02 7.42 -8.43
C GLN A 43 -8.55 7.52 -8.37
N GLY A 44 -9.26 6.81 -9.24
CA GLY A 44 -10.72 6.74 -9.25
C GLY A 44 -11.24 6.04 -8.00
N MET A 45 -10.65 4.91 -7.59
CA MET A 45 -10.97 4.27 -6.31
C MET A 45 -10.60 5.16 -5.13
N SER A 46 -9.45 5.83 -5.17
CA SER A 46 -9.07 6.81 -4.15
C SER A 46 -10.10 7.95 -4.05
N LEU A 47 -10.53 8.52 -5.17
CA LEU A 47 -11.55 9.56 -5.23
C LEU A 47 -12.92 9.08 -4.76
N VAL A 48 -13.35 7.88 -5.18
CA VAL A 48 -14.61 7.28 -4.72
C VAL A 48 -14.56 7.05 -3.21
N ARG A 49 -13.43 6.61 -2.66
CA ARG A 49 -13.26 6.47 -1.21
C ARG A 49 -13.28 7.80 -0.50
N VAL A 50 -12.52 8.79 -0.98
CA VAL A 50 -12.57 10.14 -0.41
C VAL A 50 -14.01 10.64 -0.46
N TRP A 51 -14.69 10.53 -1.60
CA TRP A 51 -16.08 10.98 -1.72
C TRP A 51 -17.05 10.24 -0.78
N LEU A 52 -16.93 8.92 -0.63
CA LEU A 52 -17.80 8.13 0.26
C LEU A 52 -17.50 8.36 1.75
N TYR A 53 -16.24 8.65 2.11
CA TYR A 53 -15.79 8.65 3.50
C TYR A 53 -15.37 10.03 4.04
N GLN A 54 -15.28 11.06 3.19
CA GLN A 54 -14.94 12.43 3.58
C GLN A 54 -16.05 13.10 4.40
N GLU A 55 -17.29 12.62 4.34
CA GLU A 55 -18.38 13.09 5.21
C GLU A 55 -18.31 12.52 6.64
N GLN A 56 -17.49 11.49 6.90
CA GLN A 56 -17.51 10.75 8.17
C GLN A 56 -16.27 10.97 9.06
N ASP A 57 -15.36 11.88 8.70
CA ASP A 57 -14.05 12.04 9.38
C ASP A 57 -13.32 10.70 9.58
N ALA A 58 -13.50 9.77 8.64
CA ALA A 58 -13.04 8.40 8.76
C ALA A 58 -11.57 8.27 8.38
N LEU A 59 -10.77 7.66 9.27
CA LEU A 59 -9.39 7.25 9.01
C LEU A 59 -9.39 5.93 8.26
N TYR A 60 -9.08 5.98 6.97
CA TYR A 60 -8.99 4.83 6.09
C TYR A 60 -7.54 4.41 5.87
N PHE A 61 -7.26 3.12 6.02
CA PHE A 61 -5.95 2.54 5.70
C PHE A 61 -6.08 1.10 5.23
N HIS A 62 -5.14 0.68 4.38
CA HIS A 62 -5.09 -0.71 3.90
C HIS A 62 -4.41 -1.59 4.95
N ALA A 63 -5.06 -2.68 5.34
CA ALA A 63 -4.56 -3.61 6.37
C ALA A 63 -3.35 -4.46 5.90
N TYR A 64 -2.63 -4.01 4.87
CA TYR A 64 -1.59 -4.77 4.20
C TYR A 64 -0.24 -4.12 4.31
N ARG A 65 0.53 -4.65 5.25
CA ARG A 65 1.96 -4.40 5.30
C ARG A 65 2.82 -5.65 5.47
N ASP A 66 2.25 -6.84 5.29
CA ASP A 66 3.06 -8.05 5.19
C ASP A 66 3.83 -8.02 3.85
N THR A 67 5.15 -8.21 3.93
CA THR A 67 6.09 -8.35 2.81
C THR A 67 5.60 -9.40 1.81
N ALA A 68 4.95 -10.47 2.29
CA ALA A 68 4.37 -11.50 1.44
C ALA A 68 3.26 -10.94 0.53
N THR A 69 2.33 -10.17 1.08
CA THR A 69 1.21 -9.58 0.31
C THR A 69 1.71 -8.52 -0.67
N ASN A 70 2.67 -7.69 -0.26
CA ASN A 70 3.29 -6.69 -1.14
C ASN A 70 4.04 -7.34 -2.30
N SER A 71 4.78 -8.42 -2.06
CA SER A 71 5.49 -9.14 -3.11
C SER A 71 4.53 -9.85 -4.08
N ALA A 72 3.46 -10.46 -3.57
CA ALA A 72 2.40 -11.04 -4.40
C ALA A 72 1.73 -9.98 -5.30
N PHE A 73 1.49 -8.78 -4.77
CA PHE A 73 0.95 -7.65 -5.53
C PHE A 73 1.91 -7.16 -6.62
N MET A 74 3.21 -7.06 -6.31
CA MET A 74 4.23 -6.70 -7.30
C MET A 74 4.32 -7.72 -8.43
N VAL A 75 4.21 -9.02 -8.12
CA VAL A 75 4.17 -10.10 -9.11
C VAL A 75 2.90 -10.01 -9.96
N ALA A 76 1.74 -9.76 -9.35
CA ALA A 76 0.48 -9.52 -10.06
C ALA A 76 0.59 -8.35 -11.05
N ILE A 77 1.13 -7.21 -10.62
CA ILE A 77 1.40 -6.06 -11.51
C ILE A 77 2.35 -6.46 -12.64
N LEU A 78 3.42 -7.19 -12.33
CA LEU A 78 4.38 -7.63 -13.35
C LEU A 78 3.72 -8.52 -14.40
N ILE A 79 2.88 -9.48 -13.99
CA ILE A 79 2.12 -10.35 -14.89
C ILE A 79 1.21 -9.52 -15.80
N LEU A 80 0.49 -8.54 -15.25
CA LEU A 80 -0.36 -7.64 -16.02
C LEU A 80 0.45 -6.82 -17.03
N CYS A 81 1.60 -6.28 -16.61
CA CYS A 81 2.52 -5.55 -17.48
C CYS A 81 3.02 -6.44 -18.63
N LEU A 82 3.42 -7.69 -18.34
CA LEU A 82 3.90 -8.64 -19.36
C LEU A 82 2.79 -9.03 -20.34
N PHE A 83 1.59 -9.34 -19.84
CA PHE A 83 0.42 -9.60 -20.67
C PHE A 83 0.14 -8.42 -21.60
N TYR A 84 0.15 -7.21 -21.05
CA TYR A 84 -0.17 -6.00 -21.80
C TYR A 84 0.89 -5.66 -22.84
N ILE A 85 2.19 -5.73 -22.51
CA ILE A 85 3.30 -5.55 -23.47
C ILE A 85 3.18 -6.57 -24.62
N HIS A 86 2.88 -7.83 -24.28
CA HIS A 86 2.71 -8.88 -25.28
C HIS A 86 1.50 -8.62 -26.20
N SER A 87 0.38 -8.19 -25.60
CA SER A 87 -0.84 -7.82 -26.32
C SER A 87 -0.61 -6.65 -27.28
N LEU A 88 0.03 -5.57 -26.82
CA LEU A 88 0.34 -4.42 -27.65
C LEU A 88 1.26 -4.78 -28.83
N ARG A 89 2.27 -5.63 -28.60
CA ARG A 89 3.17 -6.10 -29.67
C ARG A 89 2.44 -6.93 -30.72
N SER A 90 1.45 -7.71 -30.30
CA SER A 90 0.70 -8.61 -31.17
C SER A 90 -0.44 -7.91 -31.93
N GLY A 91 -0.80 -6.69 -31.52
CA GLY A 91 -1.90 -5.91 -32.07
C GLY A 91 -3.28 -6.55 -31.83
N ILE A 92 -4.33 -5.93 -32.37
CA ILE A 92 -5.73 -6.38 -32.18
C ILE A 92 -5.94 -7.83 -32.60
N ARG A 93 -5.28 -8.27 -33.69
CA ARG A 93 -5.41 -9.64 -34.21
C ARG A 93 -4.75 -10.70 -33.30
N GLY A 94 -3.73 -10.33 -32.53
CA GLY A 94 -3.04 -11.24 -31.60
C GLY A 94 -3.51 -11.14 -30.15
N TRP A 95 -4.56 -10.36 -29.86
CA TRP A 95 -5.14 -10.26 -28.52
C TRP A 95 -5.63 -11.63 -28.02
N GLN A 96 -6.29 -12.42 -28.87
CA GLN A 96 -6.80 -13.75 -28.50
C GLN A 96 -5.67 -14.72 -28.13
N GLU A 97 -4.57 -14.72 -28.90
CA GLU A 97 -3.37 -15.50 -28.64
C GLU A 97 -2.72 -15.09 -27.31
N SER A 98 -2.64 -13.78 -27.07
CA SER A 98 -2.12 -13.22 -25.81
C SER A 98 -2.98 -13.64 -24.63
N LEU A 99 -4.31 -13.55 -24.76
CA LEU A 99 -5.25 -13.94 -23.71
C LEU A 99 -5.12 -15.42 -23.40
N ARG A 100 -5.01 -16.29 -24.42
CA ARG A 100 -4.80 -17.73 -24.23
C ARG A 100 -3.49 -18.03 -23.50
N ARG A 101 -2.41 -17.34 -23.85
CA ARG A 101 -1.08 -17.53 -23.24
C ARG A 101 -1.04 -17.07 -21.79
N PHE A 102 -1.70 -15.97 -21.48
CA PHE A 102 -1.73 -15.37 -20.15
C PHE A 102 -2.99 -15.72 -19.36
N PHE A 103 -3.86 -16.60 -19.87
CA PHE A 103 -5.14 -16.91 -19.25
C PHE A 103 -4.97 -17.36 -17.80
N PHE A 104 -4.10 -18.34 -17.56
CA PHE A 104 -3.86 -18.86 -16.21
C PHE A 104 -3.25 -17.80 -15.28
N PRO A 105 -2.16 -17.09 -15.64
CA PRO A 105 -1.66 -15.97 -14.85
C PRO A 105 -2.74 -14.92 -14.52
N LEU A 106 -3.52 -14.49 -15.51
CA LEU A 106 -4.58 -13.50 -15.33
C LEU A 106 -5.71 -14.00 -14.44
N ALA A 107 -6.11 -15.26 -14.61
CA ALA A 107 -7.15 -15.91 -13.80
C ALA A 107 -6.77 -15.99 -12.32
N VAL A 108 -5.48 -16.03 -11.98
CA VAL A 108 -4.98 -15.97 -10.60
C VAL A 108 -4.80 -14.53 -10.13
N THR A 109 -4.26 -13.67 -11.00
CA THR A 109 -3.97 -12.27 -10.67
C THR A 109 -5.23 -11.45 -10.38
N ILE A 110 -6.30 -11.63 -11.15
CA ILE A 110 -7.52 -10.82 -10.99
C ILE A 110 -8.18 -11.05 -9.62
N PRO A 111 -8.46 -12.30 -9.17
CA PRO A 111 -8.98 -12.54 -7.83
C PRO A 111 -8.05 -12.03 -6.73
N LEU A 112 -6.73 -12.20 -6.89
CA LEU A 112 -5.76 -11.73 -5.91
C LEU A 112 -5.79 -10.21 -5.77
N LEU A 113 -5.89 -9.48 -6.88
CA LEU A 113 -6.06 -8.03 -6.86
C LEU A 113 -7.40 -7.63 -6.22
N ALA A 114 -8.49 -8.35 -6.50
CA ALA A 114 -9.77 -8.09 -5.85
C ALA A 114 -9.67 -8.26 -4.33
N MET A 115 -9.01 -9.31 -3.83
CA MET A 115 -8.78 -9.54 -2.40
C MET A 115 -7.90 -8.46 -1.75
N VAL A 116 -6.89 -7.98 -2.47
CA VAL A 116 -6.05 -6.86 -2.01
C VAL A 116 -6.83 -5.54 -1.98
N LEU A 117 -7.80 -5.36 -2.86
CA LEU A 117 -8.61 -4.14 -2.86
C LEU A 117 -9.71 -4.17 -1.80
N ASP A 118 -10.19 -5.36 -1.45
CA ASP A 118 -11.30 -5.56 -0.52
C ASP A 118 -10.91 -5.39 0.94
N SER A 119 -9.62 -5.41 1.26
CA SER A 119 -9.18 -5.30 2.66
C SER A 119 -8.67 -3.93 3.01
N TYR A 120 -9.24 -3.48 4.10
CA TYR A 120 -9.09 -2.17 4.62
C TYR A 120 -9.50 -2.17 6.08
N VAL A 121 -9.09 -1.14 6.77
CA VAL A 121 -9.63 -0.75 8.05
C VAL A 121 -10.08 0.69 7.93
N MET A 122 -11.28 0.95 8.41
CA MET A 122 -11.86 2.26 8.55
C MET A 122 -12.15 2.49 10.02
N ILE A 123 -11.66 3.60 10.57
CA ILE A 123 -11.95 4.01 11.95
C ILE A 123 -12.54 5.40 11.88
N ASN A 124 -13.78 5.57 12.33
CA ASN A 124 -14.41 6.88 12.49
C ASN A 124 -14.85 7.07 13.96
N GLU A 125 -15.54 8.16 14.28
CA GLU A 125 -15.96 8.44 15.66
C GLU A 125 -17.01 7.45 16.21
N HIS A 126 -17.68 6.68 15.35
CA HIS A 126 -18.80 5.82 15.70
C HIS A 126 -18.40 4.33 15.70
N GLU A 127 -17.62 3.91 14.71
CA GLU A 127 -17.35 2.51 14.41
C GLU A 127 -15.92 2.29 13.88
N ILE A 128 -15.52 1.03 14.02
CA ILE A 128 -14.29 0.44 13.52
C ILE A 128 -14.72 -0.68 12.56
N VAL A 129 -14.57 -0.43 11.28
CA VAL A 129 -14.88 -1.40 10.21
C VAL A 129 -13.58 -1.99 9.70
N HIS A 130 -13.52 -3.31 9.58
CA HIS A 130 -12.40 -3.96 8.92
C HIS A 130 -12.86 -5.10 8.00
N SER A 131 -12.21 -5.18 6.85
CA SER A 131 -12.32 -6.32 5.94
C SER A 131 -10.98 -7.04 5.86
N PRO A 132 -10.88 -8.31 6.29
CA PRO A 132 -9.65 -9.09 6.19
C PRO A 132 -9.39 -9.64 4.77
N PHE A 133 -8.12 -9.96 4.46
CA PHE A 133 -7.70 -10.39 3.11
C PHE A 133 -8.55 -11.49 2.47
N TYR A 134 -8.92 -12.47 3.27
CA TYR A 134 -9.58 -13.69 2.80
C TYR A 134 -11.10 -13.63 2.93
N SER A 135 -11.67 -12.44 3.04
CA SER A 135 -13.06 -12.23 3.41
C SER A 135 -13.76 -11.29 2.44
N LEU A 136 -13.64 -11.60 1.14
CA LEU A 136 -14.27 -10.87 0.04
C LEU A 136 -15.73 -10.52 0.36
N GLY A 137 -16.01 -9.23 0.55
CA GLY A 137 -17.35 -8.70 0.81
C GLY A 137 -17.91 -9.01 2.21
N VAL A 138 -17.07 -9.45 3.15
CA VAL A 138 -17.45 -9.67 4.55
C VAL A 138 -16.73 -8.66 5.42
N GLU A 139 -17.48 -7.64 5.82
CA GLU A 139 -17.01 -6.60 6.72
C GLU A 139 -17.35 -6.96 8.16
N ARG A 140 -16.39 -6.74 9.06
CA ARG A 140 -16.61 -6.78 10.50
C ARG A 140 -16.69 -5.37 11.04
N ILE A 141 -17.82 -5.05 11.62
CA ILE A 141 -18.14 -3.74 12.17
C ILE A 141 -18.14 -3.88 13.69
N HIS A 142 -17.30 -3.10 14.35
CA HIS A 142 -17.28 -2.97 15.81
C HIS A 142 -17.62 -1.53 16.18
N SER A 143 -18.47 -1.34 17.17
CA SER A 143 -18.59 -0.05 17.82
C SER A 143 -17.38 0.18 18.75
N TRP A 144 -17.10 1.43 19.09
CA TRP A 144 -16.08 1.73 20.09
C TRP A 144 -16.36 1.10 21.46
N ASN A 145 -17.63 0.87 21.81
CA ASN A 145 -18.00 0.23 23.07
C ASN A 145 -17.62 -1.26 23.10
N ASP A 146 -17.43 -1.87 21.93
CA ASP A 146 -17.00 -3.25 21.81
C ASP A 146 -15.49 -3.41 22.04
N VAL A 147 -14.72 -2.31 22.08
CA VAL A 147 -13.29 -2.34 22.38
C VAL A 147 -13.10 -2.52 23.89
N GLN A 148 -12.72 -3.71 24.29
CA GLN A 148 -12.45 -4.05 25.69
C GLN A 148 -11.14 -3.43 26.17
N SER A 149 -10.10 -3.46 25.33
CA SER A 149 -8.81 -2.91 25.68
C SER A 149 -7.92 -2.63 24.47
N ILE A 150 -6.86 -1.88 24.70
CA ILE A 150 -5.82 -1.62 23.73
C ILE A 150 -4.49 -2.15 24.25
N SER A 151 -3.77 -2.89 23.42
CA SER A 151 -2.39 -3.27 23.70
C SER A 151 -1.42 -2.51 22.82
N VAL A 152 -0.39 -1.97 23.43
CA VAL A 152 0.75 -1.36 22.76
C VAL A 152 2.00 -2.17 23.08
N SER A 153 2.73 -2.57 22.04
CA SER A 153 3.99 -3.29 22.17
C SER A 153 4.98 -2.83 21.11
N TYR A 154 6.26 -3.16 21.29
CA TYR A 154 7.25 -2.92 20.26
C TYR A 154 8.25 -4.07 20.21
N ALA A 155 8.87 -4.22 19.04
CA ALA A 155 10.03 -5.06 18.84
C ALA A 155 11.13 -4.23 18.16
N ILE A 156 12.39 -4.57 18.46
CA ILE A 156 13.55 -4.06 17.74
C ILE A 156 13.98 -5.19 16.80
N GLY A 157 14.01 -4.93 15.48
CA GLY A 157 14.47 -5.93 14.52
C GLY A 157 15.95 -6.25 14.72
N GLU A 158 16.30 -7.53 14.75
CA GLU A 158 17.68 -7.99 15.02
C GLU A 158 18.67 -7.62 13.90
N GLU A 159 18.23 -7.55 12.65
CA GLU A 159 19.11 -7.30 11.49
C GLU A 159 19.17 -5.82 11.07
N ASP A 160 18.04 -5.12 11.08
CA ASP A 160 17.95 -3.76 10.54
C ASP A 160 17.93 -2.67 11.61
N GLU A 161 17.95 -3.04 12.90
CA GLU A 161 17.74 -2.11 14.02
C GLU A 161 16.53 -1.19 13.72
N LEU A 162 15.39 -1.79 13.35
CA LEU A 162 14.18 -1.04 13.06
C LEU A 162 13.22 -1.14 14.23
N PHE A 163 12.83 0.02 14.77
CA PHE A 163 11.74 0.12 15.73
C PHE A 163 10.42 -0.30 15.08
N ASN A 164 9.78 -1.34 15.62
CA ASN A 164 8.53 -1.89 15.12
C ASN A 164 7.47 -1.86 16.23
N GLY A 165 6.75 -0.74 16.32
CA GLY A 165 5.63 -0.58 17.24
C GLY A 165 4.36 -1.26 16.73
N THR A 166 3.56 -1.76 17.67
CA THR A 166 2.30 -2.46 17.44
C THR A 166 1.24 -1.80 18.31
N TYR A 167 0.06 -1.55 17.73
CA TYR A 167 -1.12 -1.03 18.43
C TYR A 167 -2.29 -1.91 18.02
N SER A 168 -2.91 -2.59 18.97
CA SER A 168 -4.00 -3.52 18.70
C SER A 168 -5.21 -3.26 19.58
N PHE A 169 -6.39 -3.24 18.96
CA PHE A 169 -7.66 -3.32 19.67
C PHE A 169 -7.95 -4.77 20.04
N HIS A 170 -8.45 -4.99 21.25
CA HIS A 170 -9.01 -6.26 21.70
C HIS A 170 -10.50 -6.05 21.95
N PHE A 171 -11.33 -6.77 21.21
CA PHE A 171 -12.77 -6.63 21.26
C PHE A 171 -13.40 -7.64 22.23
N GLN A 172 -14.60 -7.32 22.71
CA GLN A 172 -15.36 -8.18 23.63
C GLN A 172 -15.70 -9.56 23.05
N ASP A 173 -15.76 -9.69 21.73
CA ASP A 173 -15.99 -10.96 21.04
C ASP A 173 -14.73 -11.85 20.97
N GLY A 174 -13.63 -11.42 21.58
CA GLY A 174 -12.35 -12.12 21.60
C GLY A 174 -11.51 -11.93 20.35
N THR A 175 -11.98 -11.14 19.38
CA THR A 175 -11.19 -10.80 18.20
C THR A 175 -10.24 -9.65 18.51
N SER A 176 -9.17 -9.51 17.70
CA SER A 176 -8.20 -8.44 17.83
C SER A 176 -7.88 -7.83 16.47
N LEU A 177 -7.66 -6.51 16.44
CA LEU A 177 -7.32 -5.78 15.22
C LEU A 177 -6.06 -4.95 15.44
N GLU A 178 -4.99 -5.30 14.73
CA GLU A 178 -3.74 -4.54 14.71
C GLU A 178 -3.84 -3.40 13.68
N ILE A 179 -3.67 -2.15 14.13
CA ILE A 179 -3.88 -0.97 13.27
C ILE A 179 -2.60 -0.25 12.89
N TRP A 180 -1.49 -0.41 13.63
CA TRP A 180 -0.27 0.39 13.39
C TRP A 180 0.70 -0.23 12.38
N LYS A 181 1.34 -1.37 12.69
CA LYS A 181 2.38 -1.94 11.83
C LYS A 181 1.77 -2.67 10.64
N SER A 182 1.08 -3.77 10.88
CA SER A 182 0.38 -4.57 9.86
C SER A 182 -0.80 -3.80 9.28
N GLY A 183 -1.48 -3.01 10.11
CA GLY A 183 -2.53 -2.11 9.68
C GLY A 183 -2.04 -0.96 8.80
N GLY A 184 -0.74 -0.63 8.78
CA GLY A 184 -0.22 0.41 7.89
C GLY A 184 -0.65 1.83 8.23
N MET A 185 -1.24 2.06 9.41
CA MET A 185 -1.56 3.40 9.88
C MET A 185 -0.29 4.20 10.15
N ASN A 186 -0.28 5.47 9.73
CA ASN A 186 0.82 6.38 10.04
C ASN A 186 0.68 6.93 11.47
N THR A 187 1.77 7.48 12.02
CA THR A 187 1.81 7.97 13.40
C THR A 187 0.80 9.08 13.69
N GLN A 188 0.49 9.96 12.73
CA GLN A 188 -0.46 11.07 12.92
C GLN A 188 -1.91 10.58 13.01
N SER A 189 -2.28 9.61 12.16
CA SER A 189 -3.58 8.93 12.24
C SER A 189 -3.67 8.15 13.56
N LEU A 190 -2.58 7.49 13.98
CA LEU A 190 -2.54 6.77 15.26
C LEU A 190 -2.79 7.69 16.45
N GLN A 191 -2.19 8.88 16.46
CA GLN A 191 -2.43 9.89 17.49
C GLN A 191 -3.91 10.32 17.56
N THR A 192 -4.58 10.39 16.41
CA THR A 192 -6.02 10.70 16.36
C THR A 192 -6.85 9.57 16.95
N VAL A 193 -6.57 8.33 16.56
CA VAL A 193 -7.24 7.13 17.11
C VAL A 193 -7.01 6.99 18.61
N ASP A 194 -5.77 7.19 19.07
CA ASP A 194 -5.41 7.11 20.48
C ASP A 194 -6.17 8.15 21.32
N ARG A 195 -6.29 9.38 20.81
CA ARG A 195 -7.10 10.42 21.46
C ARG A 195 -8.58 10.03 21.56
N GLU A 196 -9.15 9.42 20.52
CA GLU A 196 -10.54 8.94 20.56
C GLU A 196 -10.74 7.80 21.56
N ALA A 197 -9.76 6.90 21.68
CA ALA A 197 -9.77 5.84 22.67
C ALA A 197 -9.68 6.37 24.12
N ILE A 198 -8.81 7.36 24.37
CA ILE A 198 -8.68 8.01 25.68
C ILE A 198 -9.98 8.72 26.07
N LYS A 199 -10.60 9.47 25.14
CA LYS A 199 -11.88 10.16 25.38
C LYS A 199 -12.97 9.20 25.87
N ARG A 200 -12.93 7.94 25.43
CA ARG A 200 -13.89 6.88 25.76
C ARG A 200 -13.48 6.06 26.98
N GLY A 201 -12.33 6.35 27.58
CA GLY A 201 -11.85 5.64 28.77
C GLY A 201 -11.44 4.20 28.51
N ILE A 202 -11.04 3.86 27.27
CA ILE A 202 -10.63 2.49 26.92
C ILE A 202 -9.33 2.14 27.69
N PRO A 203 -9.26 1.00 28.39
CA PRO A 203 -8.06 0.56 29.09
C PRO A 203 -6.87 0.33 28.15
N PHE A 204 -5.68 0.75 28.57
CA PHE A 204 -4.42 0.58 27.85
C PHE A 204 -3.47 -0.35 28.59
N TYR A 205 -2.84 -1.24 27.83
CA TYR A 205 -1.82 -2.17 28.28
C TYR A 205 -0.56 -1.99 27.46
N THR A 206 0.54 -1.67 28.12
CA THR A 206 1.86 -1.63 27.48
C THR A 206 2.63 -2.87 27.89
N SER A 207 3.02 -3.72 26.93
CA SER A 207 3.72 -4.96 27.26
C SER A 207 5.15 -4.72 27.79
N THR A 208 5.79 -3.67 27.30
CA THR A 208 7.21 -3.38 27.56
C THR A 208 7.45 -1.87 27.56
N PRO A 209 8.03 -1.29 28.62
CA PRO A 209 8.51 0.09 28.60
C PRO A 209 9.57 0.28 27.51
N LEU A 210 9.63 1.47 26.91
CA LEU A 210 10.67 1.80 25.93
C LEU A 210 12.07 1.69 26.58
N SER A 211 12.94 0.89 25.98
CA SER A 211 14.36 0.85 26.32
C SER A 211 15.08 2.11 25.83
N ASP A 212 16.21 2.46 26.45
CA ASP A 212 17.04 3.59 26.02
C ASP A 212 17.46 3.46 24.55
N GLN A 213 17.74 2.22 24.11
CA GLN A 213 18.02 1.91 22.72
C GLN A 213 16.84 2.31 21.82
N ALA A 214 15.61 1.87 22.15
CA ALA A 214 14.43 2.23 21.37
C ALA A 214 14.24 3.76 21.30
N VAL A 215 14.40 4.47 22.42
CA VAL A 215 14.29 5.94 22.47
C VAL A 215 15.31 6.62 21.55
N ASN A 216 16.55 6.13 21.52
CA ASN A 216 17.57 6.68 20.62
C ASN A 216 17.23 6.41 19.15
N MET A 217 16.72 5.22 18.82
CA MET A 217 16.30 4.89 17.47
C MET A 217 15.13 5.76 16.99
N LEU A 218 14.21 6.15 17.88
CA LEU A 218 13.14 7.10 17.54
C LEU A 218 13.69 8.47 17.10
N LYS A 219 14.80 8.91 17.69
CA LYS A 219 15.45 10.20 17.35
C LYS A 219 16.15 10.15 15.99
N GLU A 220 16.74 9.01 15.64
CA GLU A 220 17.53 8.84 14.41
C GLU A 220 16.66 8.65 13.16
N ARG A 221 15.40 8.22 13.31
CA ARG A 221 14.50 7.87 12.20
C ARG A 221 13.92 9.05 11.41
N GLY A 222 14.38 10.28 11.68
CA GLY A 222 13.87 11.49 11.03
C GLY A 222 12.41 11.83 11.38
N TRP A 223 11.88 11.30 12.49
CA TRP A 223 10.55 11.63 12.99
C TRP A 223 10.52 13.06 13.54
N THR A 224 9.36 13.71 13.43
CA THR A 224 9.17 15.02 14.04
C THR A 224 9.22 14.91 15.57
N MET A 225 9.57 16.01 16.25
CA MET A 225 9.58 16.04 17.72
C MET A 225 8.20 15.70 18.31
N GLU A 226 7.12 16.09 17.64
CA GLU A 226 5.75 15.74 18.02
C GLU A 226 5.49 14.23 17.94
N GLN A 227 5.92 13.58 16.86
CA GLN A 227 5.79 12.13 16.72
C GLN A 227 6.61 11.38 17.76
N GLN A 228 7.84 11.83 18.02
CA GLN A 228 8.71 11.24 19.05
C GLN A 228 8.08 11.37 20.44
N HIS A 229 7.53 12.54 20.76
CA HIS A 229 6.83 12.77 22.02
C HIS A 229 5.61 11.87 22.16
N PHE A 230 4.74 11.85 21.17
CA PHE A 230 3.55 11.00 21.16
C PHE A 230 3.90 9.52 21.37
N ILE A 231 4.87 8.98 20.64
CA ILE A 231 5.27 7.58 20.81
C ILE A 231 5.89 7.36 22.19
N THR A 232 6.70 8.28 22.69
CA THR A 232 7.28 8.16 24.04
C THR A 232 6.19 8.10 25.11
N GLU A 233 5.21 9.01 25.04
CA GLU A 233 4.05 9.03 25.95
C GLU A 233 3.20 7.77 25.84
N LEU A 234 2.97 7.28 24.62
CA LEU A 234 2.17 6.10 24.36
C LEU A 234 2.71 4.88 25.12
N PHE A 235 4.03 4.69 25.15
CA PHE A 235 4.68 3.57 25.86
C PHE A 235 4.98 3.84 27.34
N GLN A 236 4.98 5.10 27.78
CA GLN A 236 5.17 5.46 29.20
C GLN A 236 3.86 5.58 29.98
N ARG A 237 2.70 5.53 29.29
CA ARG A 237 1.38 5.62 29.91
C ARG A 237 1.24 4.53 30.98
N PRO A 238 0.78 4.87 32.20
CA PRO A 238 0.54 3.87 33.23
C PRO A 238 -0.49 2.86 32.74
N THR A 239 -0.17 1.58 32.92
CA THR A 239 -1.06 0.49 32.56
C THR A 239 -2.23 0.47 33.53
N ASN A 240 -3.46 0.60 33.01
CA ASN A 240 -4.65 0.45 33.81
C ASN A 240 -4.86 -1.05 34.04
N THR A 241 -4.41 -1.57 35.18
CA THR A 241 -4.74 -2.93 35.59
C THR A 241 -6.27 -3.06 35.69
N PRO A 242 -6.88 -4.07 35.04
CA PRO A 242 -8.32 -4.27 35.03
C PRO A 242 -8.87 -4.58 36.43
#